data_AF-A0AAW4FRS3-F1
#
_entry.id   AF-A0AAW4FRS3-F1
#
_cell.length_a   1.000
_cell.length_b   1.000
_cell.length_c   1.000
_cell.angle_alpha   90.00
_cell.angle_beta   90.00
_cell.angle_gamma   90.00
#
_symmetry.space_group_name_H-M   'P 1'
#
loop_
_entity.id
_entity.type
_entity.pdbx_description
1 polymer ?
#
loop_
_entity_poly.entity_id
_entity_poly.type
_entity_poly.pdbx_seq_one_letter_code
_entity_poly.pdbx_strand_id
1 'polypeptide(L)'
;VLDILVQPRRNAKAARRFLRGLITRFGTPRVVVVTDKLRSYIKPIRTLAAGAEHRALKGLNNAVEVSHRPTRKREKIFRQFKSPRQAQRFLAAHDQINLIFHSRRYKINAAACRHARADAFAL
;
A
#
# COMPACT_ATOMS: atom_id res chain seq x y z
N VAL A 1 3.16 4.39 2.00
CA VAL A 1 2.14 3.41 1.58
C VAL A 1 2.90 2.23 1.02
N LEU A 2 2.60 1.01 1.47
CA LEU A 2 3.06 -0.21 0.80
C LEU A 2 2.25 -0.32 -0.49
N ASP A 3 2.92 -0.62 -1.60
CA ASP A 3 2.42 -0.65 -2.98
C ASP A 3 1.02 -1.30 -3.12
N ILE A 4 0.18 -0.85 -4.06
CA ILE A 4 -1.15 -1.44 -4.33
C ILE A 4 -1.13 -2.16 -5.68
N LEU A 5 -1.32 -3.48 -5.65
CA LEU A 5 -1.40 -4.32 -6.85
C LEU A 5 -2.84 -4.81 -7.08
N VAL A 6 -3.44 -4.37 -8.19
CA VAL A 6 -4.77 -4.82 -8.62
C VAL A 6 -4.64 -6.13 -9.38
N GLN A 7 -5.31 -7.17 -8.89
CA GLN A 7 -5.38 -8.48 -9.54
C GLN A 7 -6.84 -8.94 -9.62
N PRO A 8 -7.25 -9.63 -10.70
CA PRO A 8 -8.62 -10.15 -10.83
C PRO A 8 -9.01 -11.14 -9.74
N ARG A 9 -8.04 -11.89 -9.21
CA ARG A 9 -8.26 -12.93 -8.20
C ARG A 9 -7.26 -12.79 -7.06
N ARG A 10 -7.73 -13.04 -5.84
CA ARG A 10 -6.90 -13.13 -4.63
C ARG A 10 -6.41 -14.57 -4.44
N ASN A 11 -5.33 -14.95 -5.12
CA ASN A 11 -4.75 -16.30 -5.05
C ASN A 11 -3.25 -16.24 -4.69
N ALA A 12 -2.64 -17.42 -4.48
CA ALA A 12 -1.23 -17.51 -4.11
C ALA A 12 -0.27 -16.95 -5.20
N LYS A 13 -0.67 -17.00 -6.48
CA LYS A 13 0.10 -16.41 -7.59
C LYS A 13 0.13 -14.89 -7.50
N ALA A 14 -1.03 -14.27 -7.25
CA ALA A 14 -1.16 -12.84 -7.02
C ALA A 14 -0.37 -12.39 -5.78
N ALA A 15 -0.51 -13.09 -4.66
CA ALA A 15 0.24 -12.82 -3.43
C ALA A 15 1.76 -12.90 -3.65
N ARG A 16 2.24 -13.93 -4.37
CA ARG A 16 3.66 -14.06 -4.71
C ARG A 16 4.17 -12.93 -5.59
N ARG A 17 3.40 -12.53 -6.62
CA ARG A 17 3.75 -11.40 -7.49
C ARG A 17 3.85 -10.10 -6.70
N PHE A 18 2.88 -9.87 -5.81
CA PHE A 18 2.85 -8.70 -4.94
C PHE A 18 4.08 -8.64 -4.02
N LEU A 19 4.34 -9.72 -3.28
CA LEU A 19 5.45 -9.79 -2.34
C LEU A 19 6.81 -9.65 -3.03
N ARG A 20 6.99 -10.24 -4.23
CA ARG A 20 8.21 -10.04 -5.02
C ARG A 20 8.43 -8.57 -5.37
N GLY A 21 7.40 -7.88 -5.84
CA GLY A 21 7.49 -6.45 -6.16
C GLY A 21 7.88 -5.62 -4.93
N LEU A 22 7.30 -5.93 -3.77
CA LEU A 22 7.66 -5.27 -2.51
C LEU A 22 9.12 -5.52 -2.12
N ILE A 23 9.59 -6.77 -2.22
CA ILE A 23 10.96 -7.13 -1.85
C ILE A 23 11.97 -6.49 -2.82
N THR A 24 11.67 -6.44 -4.12
CA THR A 24 12.53 -5.75 -5.09
C THR A 24 12.65 -4.25 -4.77
N ARG A 25 11.56 -3.63 -4.30
CA ARG A 25 11.51 -2.18 -4.06
C ARG A 25 12.03 -1.75 -2.69
N PHE A 26 11.75 -2.54 -1.64
CA PHE A 26 12.01 -2.19 -0.24
C PHE A 26 13.00 -3.12 0.46
N GLY A 27 13.45 -4.17 -0.22
CA GLY A 27 14.29 -5.22 0.36
C GLY A 27 13.49 -6.30 1.12
N THR A 28 14.18 -7.37 1.47
CA THR A 28 13.59 -8.50 2.20
C THR A 28 13.32 -8.11 3.66
N PRO A 29 12.09 -8.30 4.17
CA PRO A 29 11.78 -8.01 5.56
C PRO A 29 12.58 -8.93 6.49
N ARG A 30 13.14 -8.37 7.57
CA ARG A 30 14.03 -9.07 8.49
C ARG A 30 13.40 -9.50 9.82
N VAL A 31 12.22 -8.96 10.16
CA VAL A 31 11.64 -9.13 11.52
C VAL A 31 10.23 -9.71 11.45
N VAL A 32 9.24 -8.94 10.99
CA VAL A 32 7.84 -9.38 10.95
C VAL A 32 7.18 -8.98 9.64
N VAL A 33 6.42 -9.89 9.05
CA VAL A 33 5.45 -9.61 7.99
C VAL A 33 4.05 -9.71 8.57
N VAL A 34 3.29 -8.62 8.49
CA VAL A 34 1.89 -8.57 8.93
C VAL A 34 0.98 -8.56 7.71
N THR A 35 0.06 -9.51 7.63
CA THR A 35 -1.00 -9.54 6.60
C THR A 35 -2.37 -9.79 7.21
N ASP A 36 -3.40 -9.75 6.37
CA ASP A 36 -4.69 -10.33 6.73
C ASP A 36 -4.61 -11.87 6.86
N LYS A 37 -5.73 -12.50 7.24
CA LYS A 37 -5.83 -13.95 7.47
C LYS A 37 -5.98 -14.78 6.19
N LEU A 38 -5.72 -14.23 5.00
CA LEU A 38 -5.84 -15.01 3.75
C LEU A 38 -4.75 -16.07 3.65
N ARG A 39 -5.16 -17.34 3.45
CA ARG A 39 -4.24 -18.48 3.28
C ARG A 39 -3.31 -18.34 2.07
N SER A 40 -3.67 -17.51 1.09
CA SER A 40 -2.86 -17.23 -0.11
C SER A 40 -1.49 -16.62 0.20
N TYR A 41 -1.31 -16.00 1.37
CA TYR A 41 -0.05 -15.38 1.77
C TYR A 41 0.94 -16.35 2.45
N ILE A 42 0.46 -17.42 3.07
CA ILE A 42 1.30 -18.30 3.92
C ILE A 42 2.48 -18.88 3.13
N LYS A 43 2.21 -19.55 2.01
CA LYS A 43 3.26 -20.18 1.19
C LYS A 43 4.20 -19.14 0.57
N PRO A 44 3.72 -18.06 -0.07
CA PRO A 44 4.60 -17.02 -0.59
C PRO A 44 5.48 -16.32 0.45
N ILE A 45 4.98 -16.04 1.65
CA ILE A 45 5.77 -15.40 2.72
C ILE A 45 6.87 -16.35 3.19
N ARG A 46 6.54 -17.62 3.47
CA ARG A 46 7.55 -18.63 3.84
C ARG A 46 8.66 -18.79 2.80
N THR A 47 8.34 -18.67 1.51
CA THR A 47 9.34 -18.79 0.44
C THR A 47 10.17 -17.51 0.25
N LEU A 48 9.55 -16.34 0.29
CA LEU A 48 10.20 -15.07 -0.08
C LEU A 48 10.79 -14.30 1.10
N ALA A 49 10.31 -14.56 2.31
CA ALA A 49 10.68 -13.90 3.55
C ALA A 49 10.88 -14.94 4.66
N ALA A 50 11.67 -15.99 4.37
CA ALA A 50 11.87 -17.12 5.27
C ALA A 50 12.41 -16.73 6.66
N GLY A 51 13.14 -15.61 6.75
CA GLY A 51 13.67 -15.08 8.01
C GLY A 51 12.72 -14.15 8.78
N ALA A 52 11.50 -13.88 8.27
CA ALA A 52 10.54 -13.00 8.93
C ALA A 52 9.39 -13.79 9.54
N GLU A 53 8.99 -13.41 10.76
CA GLU A 53 7.81 -13.97 11.41
C GLU A 53 6.53 -13.52 10.68
N HIS A 54 5.66 -14.46 10.31
CA HIS A 54 4.37 -14.11 9.69
C HIS A 54 3.28 -13.98 10.76
N ARG A 55 2.74 -12.78 10.94
CA ARG A 55 1.62 -12.50 11.86
C ARG A 55 0.34 -12.13 11.10
N ALA A 56 -0.78 -12.72 11.52
CA ALA A 56 -2.11 -12.46 10.95
C ALA A 56 -3.19 -12.22 12.02
N LEU A 57 -2.79 -11.70 13.19
CA LEU A 57 -3.71 -11.40 14.29
C LEU A 57 -4.62 -10.22 13.92
N LYS A 58 -5.84 -10.23 14.48
CA LYS A 58 -6.84 -9.18 14.25
C LYS A 58 -6.28 -7.83 14.71
N GLY A 59 -6.39 -6.81 13.85
CA GLY A 59 -5.97 -5.44 14.17
C GLY A 59 -4.51 -5.11 13.84
N LEU A 60 -3.63 -6.10 13.63
CA LEU A 60 -2.23 -5.80 13.26
C LEU A 60 -2.12 -5.18 11.86
N ASN A 61 -3.03 -5.52 10.95
CA ASN A 61 -3.10 -4.91 9.61
C ASN A 61 -3.81 -3.55 9.59
N ASN A 62 -4.27 -3.01 10.73
CA ASN A 62 -5.02 -1.75 10.76
C ASN A 62 -4.25 -0.58 10.14
N ALA A 63 -2.94 -0.51 10.35
CA ALA A 63 -2.12 0.56 9.77
C ALA A 63 -2.17 0.54 8.23
N VAL A 64 -2.11 -0.65 7.62
CA VAL A 64 -2.22 -0.84 6.18
C VAL A 64 -3.65 -0.55 5.71
N GLU A 65 -4.67 -1.06 6.40
CA GLU A 65 -6.07 -0.79 6.08
C GLU A 65 -6.42 0.71 6.13
N VAL A 66 -5.90 1.44 7.12
CA VAL A 66 -6.05 2.90 7.21
C VAL A 66 -5.37 3.59 6.04
N SER A 67 -4.18 3.12 5.63
CA SER A 67 -3.46 3.68 4.48
C SER A 67 -4.23 3.53 3.16
N HIS A 68 -5.12 2.55 3.03
CA HIS A 68 -5.97 2.35 1.86
C HIS A 68 -7.27 3.18 1.86
N ARG A 69 -7.62 3.85 2.97
CA ARG A 69 -8.86 4.64 3.06
C ARG A 69 -8.98 5.73 1.99
N PRO A 70 -7.94 6.53 1.66
CA PRO A 70 -8.02 7.55 0.61
C PRO A 70 -8.36 6.94 -0.74
N THR A 71 -7.72 5.82 -1.06
CA THR A 71 -7.94 5.06 -2.30
C THR A 71 -9.38 4.55 -2.39
N ARG A 72 -9.90 3.91 -1.33
CA ARG A 72 -11.31 3.45 -1.29
C ARG A 72 -12.31 4.60 -1.38
N LYS A 73 -12.00 5.75 -0.75
CA LYS A 73 -12.84 6.95 -0.86
C LYS A 73 -12.93 7.42 -2.31
N ARG A 74 -11.81 7.41 -3.05
CA ARG A 74 -11.82 7.81 -4.46
C ARG A 74 -12.56 6.83 -5.35
N GLU A 75 -12.35 5.53 -5.16
CA GLU A 75 -13.11 4.48 -5.85
C GLU A 75 -14.62 4.69 -5.68
N LYS A 76 -15.06 4.97 -4.44
CA LYS A 76 -16.48 5.21 -4.14
C LYS A 76 -17.02 6.45 -4.87
N ILE A 77 -16.25 7.55 -4.91
CA ILE A 77 -16.62 8.78 -5.63
C ILE A 77 -16.74 8.52 -7.14
N PHE A 78 -15.86 7.69 -7.70
CA PHE A 78 -15.87 7.34 -9.11
C PHE A 78 -16.93 6.31 -9.51
N ARG A 79 -17.76 5.84 -8.56
CA ARG A 79 -18.69 4.72 -8.76
C ARG A 79 -17.96 3.49 -9.31
N GLN A 80 -16.87 3.13 -8.64
CA GLN A 80 -15.96 2.03 -8.99
C GLN A 80 -15.14 2.29 -10.27
N PHE A 81 -13.99 1.64 -10.36
CA PHE A 81 -13.17 1.67 -11.57
C PHE A 81 -13.82 0.81 -12.67
N LYS A 82 -13.74 1.24 -13.92
CA LYS A 82 -14.34 0.53 -15.06
C LYS A 82 -13.50 -0.66 -15.52
N SER A 83 -12.20 -0.68 -15.20
CA SER A 83 -11.33 -1.83 -15.46
C SER A 83 -10.17 -1.95 -14.46
N PRO A 84 -9.61 -3.16 -14.26
CA PRO A 84 -8.42 -3.36 -13.44
C PRO A 84 -7.21 -2.55 -13.94
N ARG A 85 -7.06 -2.39 -15.25
CA ARG A 85 -5.96 -1.60 -15.85
C ARG A 85 -6.11 -0.12 -15.54
N GLN A 86 -7.33 0.41 -15.62
CA GLN A 86 -7.62 1.79 -15.21
C GLN A 86 -7.32 2.00 -13.73
N ALA A 87 -7.77 1.08 -12.87
CA ALA A 87 -7.49 1.12 -11.44
C ALA A 87 -5.97 1.13 -11.17
N GLN A 88 -5.20 0.23 -11.80
CA GLN A 88 -3.75 0.17 -11.60
C GLN A 88 -3.04 1.46 -12.05
N ARG A 89 -3.43 2.04 -13.20
CA ARG A 89 -2.87 3.32 -13.67
C ARG A 89 -3.16 4.46 -12.70
N PHE A 90 -4.40 4.51 -12.18
CA PHE A 90 -4.80 5.48 -11.19
C PHE A 90 -3.96 5.35 -9.91
N LEU A 91 -3.82 4.13 -9.38
CA LEU A 91 -3.08 3.87 -8.14
C LEU A 91 -1.60 4.22 -8.26
N ALA A 92 -0.97 3.85 -9.39
CA ALA A 92 0.45 4.11 -9.62
C ALA A 92 0.81 5.62 -9.51
N ALA A 93 -0.02 6.49 -10.09
CA ALA A 93 0.17 7.94 -9.99
C ALA A 93 -0.30 8.50 -8.65
N HIS A 94 -1.44 8.04 -8.16
CA HIS A 94 -2.08 8.59 -6.97
C HIS A 94 -1.30 8.27 -5.67
N ASP A 95 -0.59 7.15 -5.62
CA ASP A 95 0.26 6.81 -4.47
C ASP A 95 1.45 7.77 -4.34
N GLN A 96 2.04 8.19 -5.46
CA GLN A 96 3.11 9.19 -5.48
C GLN A 96 2.58 10.57 -5.07
N ILE A 97 1.47 11.01 -5.66
CA ILE A 97 0.82 12.29 -5.32
C ILE A 97 0.45 12.33 -3.84
N ASN A 98 -0.12 11.26 -3.29
CA ASN A 98 -0.47 11.20 -1.88
C ASN A 98 0.76 11.32 -0.97
N LEU A 99 1.88 10.69 -1.32
CA LEU A 99 3.10 10.75 -0.54
C LEU A 99 3.62 12.19 -0.40
N ILE A 100 3.58 12.95 -1.49
CA ILE A 100 4.09 14.32 -1.54
C ILE A 100 3.10 15.30 -0.89
N PHE A 101 1.81 15.21 -1.22
CA PHE A 101 0.81 16.21 -0.82
C PHE A 101 0.11 15.94 0.53
N HIS A 102 0.20 14.73 1.09
CA HIS A 102 -0.35 14.39 2.41
C HIS A 102 0.75 14.28 3.47
N SER A 103 1.53 15.34 3.63
CA SER A 103 2.36 15.54 4.81
C SER A 103 1.47 15.50 6.06
N ARG A 104 1.91 14.76 7.09
CA ARG A 104 1.13 14.44 8.29
C ARG A 104 0.80 15.73 9.06
N ARG A 105 -0.30 16.39 8.69
CA ARG A 105 -0.73 17.70 9.21
C ARG A 105 -0.82 17.77 10.73
N TYR A 106 -1.06 16.64 11.38
CA TYR A 106 -1.11 16.52 12.84
C TYR A 106 0.28 16.50 13.52
N LYS A 107 1.36 16.42 12.74
CA LYS A 107 2.76 16.42 13.22
C LYS A 107 3.51 17.71 12.88
N ILE A 108 2.93 18.60 12.09
CA ILE A 108 3.58 19.82 11.61
C ILE A 108 2.67 21.02 11.81
N ASN A 109 3.26 22.17 12.12
CA ASN A 109 2.50 23.41 12.24
C ASN A 109 1.96 23.87 10.87
N ALA A 110 1.03 24.82 10.89
CA ALA A 110 0.36 25.28 9.68
C ALA A 110 1.32 25.92 8.67
N ALA A 111 2.36 26.63 9.13
CA ALA A 111 3.36 27.26 8.27
C ALA A 111 4.20 26.22 7.52
N ALA A 112 4.74 25.23 8.24
CA ALA A 112 5.50 24.13 7.66
C ALA A 112 4.65 23.32 6.67
N CYS A 113 3.36 23.13 6.95
CA CYS A 113 2.45 22.49 6.01
C CYS A 113 2.26 23.30 4.71
N ARG A 114 2.21 24.63 4.79
CA ARG A 114 2.12 25.50 3.59
C ARG A 114 3.41 25.45 2.78
N HIS A 115 4.58 25.51 3.42
CA HIS A 115 5.87 25.38 2.74
C HIS A 115 6.01 24.03 2.04
N ALA A 116 5.78 22.92 2.76
CA ALA A 116 5.85 21.58 2.16
C ALA A 116 4.88 21.40 0.98
N ARG A 117 3.73 22.11 0.96
CA ARG A 117 2.81 22.12 -0.18
C ARG A 117 3.31 22.97 -1.33
N ALA A 118 3.91 24.13 -1.06
CA ALA A 118 4.50 24.98 -2.09
C ALA A 118 5.66 24.23 -2.79
N ASP A 119 6.54 23.61 -2.02
CA ASP A 119 7.64 22.80 -2.55
C ASP A 119 7.13 21.64 -3.40
N ALA A 120 6.06 20.97 -2.95
CA ALA A 120 5.40 19.89 -3.69
C ALA A 120 4.85 20.33 -5.06
N PHE A 121 4.41 21.59 -5.20
CA PHE A 121 3.93 22.13 -6.47
C PHE A 121 5.06 22.61 -7.39
N ALA A 122 6.28 22.74 -6.88
CA ALA A 122 7.46 23.18 -7.63
C ALA A 122 8.32 22.03 -8.18
N LEU A 123 7.95 20.77 -7.87
CA LEU A 123 8.53 19.54 -8.43
C LEU A 123 7.97 19.24 -9.84
#